data_AF-A0A9Q8FPW4-F1
#
_entry.id   AF-A0A9Q8FPW4-F1
#
_cell.length_a   1.000
_cell.length_b   1.000
_cell.length_c   1.000
_cell.angle_alpha   90.00
_cell.angle_beta   90.00
_cell.angle_gamma   90.00
#
_symmetry.space_group_name_H-M   'P 1'
#
loop_
_entity.id
_entity.type
_entity.pdbx_description
1 polymer ?
#
loop_
_entity_poly.entity_id
_entity_poly.type
_entity_poly.pdbx_seq_one_letter_code
_entity_poly.pdbx_strand_id
1 'polypeptide(L)' 'MTSDNKLIVLKCIRDNINPKNFGIKDGQTNRLIHSLLNDNYLYKSSDDKIVFFKHGSLRKFKLTDKAKMYIKEFDID' A
#
# COMPACT_ATOMS: atom_id res chain seq x y z
N MET A 1 -0.29 2.52 14.72
CA MET A 1 0.18 1.67 13.59
C MET A 1 1.63 1.35 13.88
N THR A 2 2.06 0.10 13.80
CA THR A 2 3.50 -0.18 13.76
C THR A 2 4.04 0.25 12.40
N SER A 3 5.17 0.94 12.37
CA SER A 3 5.81 1.46 11.14
C SER A 3 6.02 0.36 10.08
N ASP A 4 6.21 -0.88 10.53
CA ASP A 4 6.49 -2.04 9.68
C ASP A 4 5.34 -2.38 8.71
N ASN A 5 4.09 -2.38 9.19
CA ASN A 5 2.93 -2.71 8.36
C ASN A 5 2.68 -1.67 7.26
N LYS A 6 3.02 -0.40 7.55
CA LYS A 6 2.94 0.69 6.58
C LYS A 6 3.97 0.47 5.47
N LEU A 7 5.23 0.22 5.83
CA LEU A 7 6.31 -0.04 4.87
C LEU A 7 5.99 -1.27 4.00
N ILE A 8 5.53 -2.36 4.60
CA ILE A 8 5.16 -3.60 3.89
C ILE A 8 4.09 -3.32 2.83
N VAL A 9 3.01 -2.62 3.17
CA VAL A 9 1.95 -2.30 2.20
C VAL A 9 2.45 -1.40 1.07
N LEU A 10 3.31 -0.42 1.38
CA LEU A 10 3.92 0.44 0.37
C LEU A 10 4.83 -0.35 -0.59
N LYS A 11 5.63 -1.29 -0.08
CA LYS A 11 6.43 -2.22 -0.89
C LYS A 11 5.55 -3.14 -1.73
N CYS A 12 4.46 -3.67 -1.16
CA CYS A 12 3.49 -4.49 -1.91
C CYS A 12 2.89 -3.73 -3.10
N ILE A 13 2.63 -2.42 -2.96
CA ILE A 13 2.16 -1.58 -4.06
C ILE A 13 3.26 -1.35 -5.10
N ARG A 14 4.49 -1.04 -4.66
CA ARG A 14 5.67 -0.86 -5.53
C ARG A 14 5.94 -2.09 -6.40
N ASP A 15 5.99 -3.24 -5.76
CA ASP A 15 6.45 -4.50 -6.34
C ASP A 15 5.28 -5.34 -6.89
N ASN A 16 4.05 -4.82 -6.77
CA ASN A 16 2.82 -5.47 -7.21
C ASN A 16 2.63 -6.87 -6.55
N ILE A 17 2.93 -6.97 -5.25
CA ILE A 17 2.84 -8.19 -4.43
C ILE A 17 1.57 -8.14 -3.56
N ASN A 18 1.02 -9.31 -3.22
CA ASN A 18 -0.10 -9.42 -2.30
C ASN A 18 0.36 -9.25 -0.83
N PRO A 19 -0.22 -8.31 -0.05
CA PRO A 19 0.11 -8.14 1.37
C PRO A 19 -0.10 -9.40 2.23
N LYS A 20 -0.94 -10.35 1.80
CA LYS A 20 -1.12 -11.65 2.46
C LYS A 20 0.16 -12.47 2.52
N ASN A 21 1.07 -12.30 1.57
CA ASN A 21 2.37 -12.98 1.56
C ASN A 21 3.24 -12.59 2.77
N PHE A 22 2.93 -11.45 3.40
CA PHE A 22 3.57 -10.95 4.61
C PHE A 22 2.67 -11.08 5.85
N GLY A 23 1.61 -11.91 5.77
CA GLY A 23 0.69 -12.15 6.88
C GLY A 23 -0.35 -11.06 7.14
N ILE A 24 -0.44 -10.02 6.29
CA ILE A 24 -1.42 -8.94 6.46
C ILE A 24 -2.77 -9.37 5.89
N LYS A 25 -3.81 -9.40 6.75
CA LYS A 25 -5.18 -9.77 6.37
C LYS A 25 -5.87 -8.64 5.60
N ASP A 26 -6.84 -8.99 4.74
CA ASP A 26 -7.57 -8.02 3.90
C ASP A 26 -8.17 -6.84 4.67
N GLY A 27 -8.78 -7.09 5.84
CA GLY A 27 -9.34 -6.03 6.68
C GLY A 27 -8.28 -5.07 7.23
N GLN A 28 -7.08 -5.56 7.53
CA GLN A 28 -5.96 -4.72 7.95
C GLN A 28 -5.37 -3.96 6.75
N THR A 29 -5.20 -4.63 5.61
CA THR A 29 -4.75 -3.98 4.38
C THR A 29 -5.68 -2.83 3.99
N ASN A 30 -7.00 -3.03 4.01
CA ASN A 30 -7.97 -1.96 3.72
C ASN A 30 -7.80 -0.76 4.65
N ARG A 31 -7.69 -0.99 5.97
CA ARG A 31 -7.46 0.10 6.94
C ARG A 31 -6.15 0.84 6.66
N LEU A 32 -5.08 0.11 6.34
CA LEU A 32 -3.78 0.70 5.99
C LEU A 32 -3.87 1.53 4.71
N ILE A 33 -4.53 1.03 3.67
CA ILE A 33 -4.73 1.76 2.41
C ILE A 33 -5.51 3.06 2.64
N HIS A 34 -6.58 3.03 3.42
CA HIS A 34 -7.33 4.25 3.76
C HIS A 34 -6.48 5.27 4.51
N SER A 35 -5.68 4.83 5.49
CA SER A 35 -4.73 5.71 6.19
C SER A 35 -3.70 6.30 5.23
N LEU A 36 -3.11 5.47 4.37
CA LEU A 36 -2.10 5.90 3.41
C LEU A 36 -2.65 6.88 2.35
N LEU A 37 -3.92 6.75 1.96
CA LEU A 37 -4.61 7.73 1.11
C LEU A 37 -4.79 9.07 1.85
N ASN A 38 -5.29 9.04 3.09
CA ASN A 38 -5.47 10.26 3.89
C ASN A 38 -4.14 10.97 4.16
N ASP A 39 -3.07 10.22 4.39
CA ASP A 39 -1.73 10.75 4.69
C ASP A 39 -0.94 11.18 3.43
N ASN A 40 -1.56 11.12 2.24
CA ASN A 40 -0.98 11.46 0.95
C ASN A 40 0.25 10.62 0.54
N TYR A 41 0.24 9.34 0.92
CA TYR A 41 1.23 8.34 0.47
C TYR A 41 0.80 7.64 -0.81
N LEU A 42 -0.49 7.60 -1.10
CA LEU A 42 -1.05 6.94 -2.29
C LEU A 42 -1.96 7.88 -3.09
N TYR A 43 -1.98 7.68 -4.40
CA TYR A 43 -3.06 8.14 -5.26
C TYR A 43 -3.77 6.94 -5.89
N LYS A 44 -5.07 7.07 -6.09
CA LYS A 44 -5.88 6.06 -6.78
C LYS A 44 -5.87 6.35 -8.28
N SER A 45 -5.47 5.38 -9.10
CA SER A 45 -5.35 5.56 -10.55
C SER A 45 -6.68 5.44 -11.32
N SER A 46 -7.78 5.12 -10.64
CA SER A 46 -9.11 4.95 -11.24
C SER A 46 -10.21 5.18 -10.20
N ASP A 47 -11.31 5.82 -10.61
CA ASP A 47 -12.49 6.11 -9.78
C ASP A 47 -13.36 4.88 -9.45
N ASP A 48 -13.00 3.69 -9.92
CA ASP A 48 -13.75 2.46 -9.64
C ASP A 48 -14.03 2.27 -8.14
N LYS A 49 -15.29 2.43 -7.75
CA LYS A 49 -15.72 2.47 -6.34
C LYS A 49 -15.64 1.13 -5.61
N ILE A 50 -15.48 0.00 -6.32
CA ILE A 50 -15.95 -1.29 -5.81
C ILE A 50 -14.85 -2.35 -5.58
N VAL A 51 -13.66 -2.23 -6.21
CA VAL A 51 -12.66 -3.32 -6.14
C VAL A 51 -11.26 -2.80 -5.80
N PHE A 52 -10.89 -2.91 -4.52
CA PHE A 52 -9.56 -2.61 -3.98
C PHE A 52 -8.52 -3.68 -4.38
N PHE A 53 -8.95 -4.92 -4.58
CA PHE A 53 -8.10 -6.06 -4.95
C PHE A 53 -8.55 -6.67 -6.26
N LYS A 54 -7.77 -6.53 -7.33
CA LYS A 54 -7.96 -7.34 -8.54
C LYS A 54 -6.86 -8.40 -8.54
N HIS A 55 -7.23 -9.68 -8.44
CA HIS A 55 -6.31 -10.81 -8.35
C HIS A 55 -5.28 -10.71 -7.20
N GLY A 56 -5.67 -10.15 -6.05
CA GLY A 56 -4.77 -10.00 -4.89
C GLY A 56 -3.69 -8.91 -5.03
N SER A 57 -3.74 -8.13 -6.11
CA SER A 57 -2.77 -7.05 -6.37
C SER A 57 -3.39 -5.67 -6.17
N LEU A 58 -2.63 -4.76 -5.54
CA LEU A 58 -3.02 -3.37 -5.25
C LEU A 58 -2.80 -2.42 -6.44
N ARG A 59 -3.01 -2.92 -7.68
CA ARG A 59 -2.69 -2.21 -8.95
C ARG A 59 -3.40 -0.88 -9.17
N LYS A 60 -4.48 -0.61 -8.42
CA LYS A 60 -5.21 0.66 -8.50
C LYS A 60 -4.54 1.79 -7.70
N PHE A 61 -3.49 1.50 -6.94
CA PHE A 61 -2.77 2.48 -6.14
C PHE A 61 -1.41 2.78 -6.75
N LYS A 62 -1.08 4.06 -6.82
CA LYS A 62 0.25 4.53 -7.20
C LYS A 62 0.87 5.23 -5.99
N LEU A 63 2.18 5.07 -5.83
CA LEU A 63 2.94 5.74 -4.79
C LEU A 63 3.11 7.22 -5.12
N THR A 64 2.91 8.09 -4.13
CA THR A 64 3.36 9.49 -4.21
C THR A 64 4.87 9.56 -4.03
N ASP A 65 5.47 10.72 -4.32
CA ASP A 65 6.90 10.91 -4.06
C ASP A 65 7.22 10.86 -2.56
N LYS A 66 6.31 11.32 -1.70
CA LYS A 66 6.38 11.16 -0.24
C LYS A 66 6.49 9.68 0.15
N ALA A 67 5.70 8.81 -0.49
CA ALA A 67 5.79 7.38 -0.22
C ALA A 67 7.08 6.75 -0.72
N LYS A 68 7.57 7.13 -1.90
CA LYS A 68 8.85 6.64 -2.43
C LYS A 68 10.02 7.04 -1.53
N MET A 69 10.03 8.29 -1.04
CA MET A 69 11.04 8.76 -0.09
C MET A 69 10.98 7.97 1.22
N TYR A 70 9.78 7.76 1.76
CA TYR A 70 9.60 6.95 2.96
C TYR A 70 10.08 5.50 2.77
N ILE A 71 9.75 4.86 1.64
CA ILE A 71 10.30 3.53 1.36
C ILE A 71 11.83 3.61 1.34
N LYS A 72 12.44 4.56 0.61
CA LYS A 72 13.90 4.68 0.53
C LYS A 72 14.58 4.88 1.89
N GLU A 73 13.95 5.60 2.81
CA GLU A 73 14.48 5.88 4.15
C GLU A 73 14.47 4.64 5.06
N PHE A 74 13.47 3.77 4.91
CA PHE A 74 13.23 2.64 5.81
C PHE A 74 13.43 1.25 5.16
N ASP A 75 13.62 1.18 3.84
CA ASP A 75 13.98 -0.03 3.08
C ASP A 75 15.51 -0.11 3.00
N ILE A 76 16.12 -0.31 4.17
CA ILE A 76 17.56 -0.52 4.33
C ILE A 76 17.77 -2.04 4.16
N ASP A 77 18.43 -2.42 3.07
CA ASP A 77 18.91 -3.79 2.82
C ASP A 77 19.83 -4.28 3.95
#